data_AF-A0A0H3GYL3-F1
#
_entry.id   AF-A0A0H3GYL3-F1
#
_cell.length_a   1.000
_cell.length_b   1.000
_cell.length_c   1.000
_cell.angle_alpha   90.00
_cell.angle_beta   90.00
_cell.angle_gamma   90.00
#
_symmetry.space_group_name_H-M   'P 1'
#
loop_
_entity.id
_entity.type
_entity.pdbx_description
1 polymer ?
#
loop_
_entity_poly.entity_id
_entity_poly.type
_entity_poly.pdbx_seq_one_letter_code
_entity_poly.pdbx_strand_id
1 'polypeptide(L)' 'MLYQYVDGGGFFTSHGQPSKQMRLVWYIYAQRYRDHHDDEFIRRCERVRRQFILTSALCGLVVVSLIALMIWH' A
#
# COMPACT_ATOMS: atom_id res chain seq x y z
N MET A 1 18.70 5.27 7.62
CA MET A 1 18.26 6.68 7.72
C MET A 1 16.77 6.90 7.48
N LEU A 2 16.16 6.53 6.34
CA LEU A 2 14.73 6.83 6.13
C LEU A 2 13.80 6.11 7.14
N TYR A 3 14.10 4.85 7.47
CA TYR A 3 13.33 4.05 8.44
C TYR A 3 13.49 4.57 9.88
N GLN A 4 14.72 4.92 10.29
CA GLN A 4 14.98 5.59 11.58
C GLN A 4 14.29 6.96 11.69
N TYR A 5 13.86 7.55 10.58
CA TYR A 5 13.12 8.82 10.57
C TYR A 5 11.60 8.63 10.66
N VAL A 6 11.11 7.39 10.52
CA VAL A 6 9.70 7.03 10.69
C VAL A 6 9.66 5.82 11.62
N ASP A 7 10.03 6.07 12.88
CA ASP A 7 10.12 5.07 13.96
C ASP A 7 8.93 4.10 14.00
N GLY A 8 9.24 2.84 14.36
CA GLY A 8 8.40 1.64 14.24
C GLY A 8 7.00 1.66 14.87
N GLY A 9 6.58 2.72 15.56
CA GLY A 9 5.20 2.93 16.02
C GLY A 9 4.36 3.84 15.09
N GLY A 10 5.01 4.70 14.30
CA GLY A 10 4.39 5.74 13.49
C GLY A 10 4.24 5.40 12.00
N PHE A 11 4.88 4.32 11.54
CA PHE A 11 5.03 3.99 10.12
C PHE A 11 3.70 3.84 9.36
N PHE A 12 2.65 3.36 10.03
CA PHE A 12 1.30 3.22 9.48
C PHE A 12 0.31 4.30 9.97
N THR A 13 0.80 5.36 10.62
CA THR A 13 -0.09 6.40 11.13
C THR A 13 -0.58 7.30 9.99
N SER A 14 -1.89 7.57 9.99
CA SER A 14 -2.53 8.47 9.02
C SER A 14 -2.11 9.93 9.20
N HIS A 15 -1.61 10.31 10.39
CA HIS A 15 -1.22 11.67 10.76
C HIS A 15 0.21 12.06 10.32
N GLY A 16 0.57 11.74 9.08
CA GLY A 16 1.89 12.01 8.51
C GLY A 16 1.88 13.10 7.42
N GLN A 17 3.04 13.70 7.19
CA GLN A 17 3.27 14.58 6.03
C GLN A 17 2.98 13.78 4.73
N PRO A 18 2.15 14.28 3.79
CA PRO A 18 1.71 13.52 2.62
C PRO A 18 2.87 13.07 1.71
N SER A 19 3.95 13.86 1.64
CA SER A 19 5.17 13.49 0.93
C SER A 19 5.86 12.25 1.51
N LYS A 20 5.81 12.04 2.83
CA LYS A 20 6.33 10.84 3.50
C LYS A 20 5.44 9.63 3.21
N GLN A 21 4.13 9.81 3.18
CA GLN A 21 3.19 8.74 2.83
C GLN A 21 3.37 8.27 1.39
N MET A 22 3.55 9.20 0.44
CA MET A 22 3.83 8.81 -0.95
C MET A 22 5.14 8.03 -1.09
N ARG A 23 6.18 8.46 -0.36
CA ARG A 23 7.47 7.74 -0.30
C ARG A 23 7.29 6.33 0.28
N LEU A 24 6.43 6.17 1.28
CA LEU A 24 6.09 4.88 1.85
C LEU A 24 5.37 3.97 0.85
N VAL A 25 4.36 4.49 0.15
CA VAL A 25 3.65 3.74 -0.89
C VAL A 25 4.63 3.24 -1.95
N TRP A 26 5.55 4.11 -2.41
CA TRP A 26 6.56 3.72 -3.38
C TRP A 26 7.54 2.68 -2.83
N TYR A 27 7.92 2.80 -1.55
CA TYR A 27 8.78 1.82 -0.85
C TYR A 27 8.15 0.42 -0.79
N ILE A 28 6.85 0.34 -0.48
CA ILE A 28 6.08 -0.91 -0.46
C ILE A 28 5.90 -1.45 -1.88
N TYR A 29 5.60 -0.57 -2.85
CA TYR A 29 5.44 -0.94 -4.25
C TYR A 29 6.72 -1.55 -4.84
N ALA A 30 7.87 -0.91 -4.61
CA ALA A 30 9.18 -1.37 -5.06
C ALA A 30 9.77 -2.56 -4.27
N GLN A 31 9.01 -3.11 -3.31
CA GLN A 31 9.42 -4.28 -2.49
C GLN A 31 10.74 -4.09 -1.72
N ARG A 32 11.15 -2.84 -1.46
CA ARG A 32 12.40 -2.51 -0.74
C ARG A 32 12.39 -2.92 0.74
N TYR A 33 11.25 -3.37 1.25
CA TYR A 33 11.13 -3.93 2.58
C TYR A 33 11.70 -5.35 2.70
N ARG A 34 11.97 -6.06 1.59
CA ARG A 34 12.53 -7.43 1.66
C ARG A 34 13.94 -7.49 2.26
N ASP A 35 14.72 -6.43 2.09
CA ASP A 35 16.06 -6.33 2.66
C ASP A 35 16.04 -5.89 4.13
N HIS A 36 14.85 -5.79 4.73
CA HIS A 36 14.70 -5.42 6.13
C HIS A 36 14.98 -6.63 7.03
N HIS A 37 15.61 -6.41 8.18
CA HIS A 37 16.02 -7.51 9.08
C HIS A 37 14.88 -8.01 9.98
N ASP A 38 13.82 -7.23 10.15
CA ASP A 38 12.67 -7.60 10.97
C ASP A 38 11.60 -8.33 10.14
N ASP A 39 11.47 -9.64 10.38
CA ASP A 39 10.48 -10.52 9.74
C ASP A 39 9.02 -10.10 10.03
N GLU A 40 8.74 -9.53 11.21
CA GLU A 40 7.40 -9.03 11.51
C GLU A 40 7.07 -7.83 10.63
N PHE A 41 8.03 -6.91 10.47
CA PHE A 41 7.89 -5.76 9.58
C PHE A 41 7.68 -6.18 8.12
N ILE A 42 8.46 -7.15 7.63
CA ILE A 42 8.30 -7.72 6.29
C ILE A 42 6.88 -8.27 6.11
N ARG A 43 6.42 -9.13 7.03
CA ARG A 43 5.08 -9.75 6.97
C ARG A 43 3.96 -8.72 6.97
N ARG A 44 4.07 -7.64 7.76
CA ARG A 44 3.10 -6.53 7.76
C ARG A 44 3.08 -5.81 6.41
N CYS A 45 4.24 -5.50 5.84
CA CYS A 45 4.35 -4.86 4.53
C CYS A 45 3.77 -5.73 3.40
N GLU A 46 4.05 -7.04 3.42
CA GLU A 46 3.50 -7.99 2.45
C GLU A 46 1.98 -8.08 2.53
N ARG A 47 1.43 -8.12 3.75
CA ARG A 47 -0.02 -8.12 3.98
C ARG A 47 -0.67 -6.86 3.40
N VAL A 48 -0.13 -5.68 3.71
CA VAL A 48 -0.64 -4.40 3.20
C VAL A 48 -0.55 -4.34 1.68
N ARG A 49 0.58 -4.76 1.09
CA ARG A 49 0.75 -4.81 -0.37
C ARG A 49 -0.28 -5.73 -1.02
N ARG A 50 -0.47 -6.94 -0.49
CA ARG A 50 -1.43 -7.91 -1.01
C ARG A 50 -2.86 -7.38 -0.93
N GLN A 51 -3.23 -6.79 0.21
CA GLN A 51 -4.55 -6.17 0.39
C GLN A 51 -4.76 -5.04 -0.61
N PHE A 52 -3.78 -4.16 -0.80
CA PHE A 52 -3.87 -3.07 -1.76
C PHE A 52 -4.09 -3.56 -3.20
N ILE A 53 -3.37 -4.60 -3.62
CA ILE A 53 -3.54 -5.19 -4.97
C ILE A 53 -4.94 -5.82 -5.12
N LEU A 54 -5.41 -6.56 -4.12
CA LEU A 54 -6.74 -7.17 -4.16
C LEU A 54 -7.85 -6.12 -4.18
N THR A 55 -7.77 -5.12 -3.31
CA THR A 55 -8.76 -4.04 -3.26
C THR A 55 -8.77 -3.25 -4.57
N SER A 56 -7.61 -2.90 -5.13
CA SER A 56 -7.55 -2.18 -6.42
C SER A 56 -8.08 -3.02 -7.57
N ALA A 57 -7.82 -4.33 -7.60
CA ALA A 57 -8.42 -5.24 -8.59
C ALA A 57 -9.95 -5.33 -8.46
N LEU A 58 -10.47 -5.46 -7.23
CA LEU A 58 -11.92 -5.50 -6.99
C LEU A 58 -12.59 -4.17 -7.34
N CYS A 59 -11.96 -3.03 -7.00
CA CYS A 59 -12.45 -1.70 -7.40
C CYS A 59 -12.45 -1.56 -8.93
N GLY A 60 -11.40 -2.01 -9.62
CA GLY A 60 -11.33 -2.01 -11.08
C GLY A 60 -12.44 -2.86 -11.71
N LEU A 61 -12.68 -4.04 -11.18
CA LEU A 61 -13.78 -4.92 -11.62
C LEU A 61 -15.14 -4.23 -11.44
N VAL A 62 -15.40 -3.64 -10.27
CA VAL A 62 -16.65 -2.90 -10.00
C VAL A 62 -16.82 -1.74 -10.98
N VAL A 63 -15.78 -0.95 -11.24
CA VAL A 63 -15.83 0.15 -12.23
C VAL A 63 -16.13 -0.38 -13.63
N VAL A 64 -15.48 -1.45 -14.06
CA VAL A 64 -15.76 -2.08 -15.37
C VAL A 64 -17.20 -2.59 -15.45
N SER A 65 -17.71 -3.22 -14.39
CA SER A 65 -19.11 -3.65 -14.32
C SER A 65 -20.10 -2.48 -14.41
N LEU A 66 -19.82 -1.37 -13.72
CA LEU A 66 -20.66 -0.17 -13.80
C LEU A 66 -20.63 0.45 -15.20
N ILE A 67 -19.48 0.52 -15.85
CA ILE A 67 -19.35 1.00 -17.22
C ILE A 67 -20.11 0.09 -18.19
N ALA A 68 -20.00 -1.24 -18.03
CA ALA A 68 -20.73 -2.19 -18.86
C ALA A 68 -22.25 -2.03 -18.71
N LEU A 69 -22.74 -1.83 -17.48
CA LEU A 69 -24.16 -1.54 -17.23
C LEU A 69 -24.61 -0.21 -17.83
N MET A 70 -23.78 0.85 -17.73
CA MET A 70 -24.07 2.16 -18.33
C MET A 70 -24.04 2.16 -19.86
N ILE A 71 -23.31 1.23 -20.50
CA ILE A 71 -23.27 1.10 -21.96
C ILE A 71 -24.43 0.22 -22.44
N TRP A 72 -24.82 -0.78 -21.66
CA TRP A 72 -25.88 -1.72 -22.01
C TRP A 72 -27.28 -1.12 -21.86
N HIS A 73 -27.45 -0.14 -20.98
CA HIS A 73 -28.70 0.59 -20.75
C HIS A 73 -28.64 1.99 -21.39
#